data_AF-A0A0A2KNX9-F1
#
_entry.id   AF-A0A0A2KNX9-F1
#
_cell.length_a   1.000
_cell.length_b   1.000
_cell.length_c   1.000
_cell.angle_alpha   90.00
_cell.angle_beta   90.00
_cell.angle_gamma   90.00
#
_symmetry.space_group_name_H-M   'P 1'
#
loop_
_entity.id
_entity.type
_entity.pdbx_description
1 polymer ?
#
loop_
_entity_poly.entity_id
_entity_poly.type
_entity_poly.pdbx_seq_one_letter_code
_entity_poly.pdbx_strand_id
1 'polypeptide(L)'
;MTEFETDDSNPPPYIPVHPVELDNVERQERKHQVPLLDQELQKLQAKAFLCTLAAALNDIADEKKCTKCTVENISTLLTGHVRDFRAAKRGGMWSKEDKKALKAEMKVLLKPVKKDVKSLWKAR
;
A
#
# COMPACT_ATOMS: atom_id res chain seq x y z
N MET A 1 -38.62 -13.68 61.97
CA MET A 1 -39.57 -13.07 61.03
C MET A 1 -39.23 -11.59 61.00
N THR A 2 -38.38 -11.20 60.07
CA THR A 2 -38.07 -9.80 59.71
C THR A 2 -37.43 -9.87 58.34
N GLU A 3 -38.11 -9.23 57.39
CA GLU A 3 -37.94 -9.31 55.95
C GLU A 3 -36.79 -8.37 55.51
N PHE A 4 -35.96 -8.81 54.56
CA PHE A 4 -35.04 -7.93 53.84
C PHE A 4 -35.73 -7.53 52.53
N GLU A 5 -36.18 -6.29 52.44
CA GLU A 5 -36.59 -5.67 51.18
C GLU A 5 -35.40 -5.65 50.23
N THR A 6 -35.59 -6.19 49.03
CA THR A 6 -34.65 -6.05 47.91
C THR A 6 -35.24 -5.04 46.94
N ASP A 7 -34.56 -3.91 46.85
CA ASP A 7 -34.85 -2.79 45.97
C ASP A 7 -34.77 -3.24 44.50
N ASP A 8 -35.92 -3.27 43.84
CA ASP A 8 -36.10 -3.64 42.43
C ASP A 8 -35.65 -2.48 41.53
N SER A 9 -34.33 -2.32 41.41
CA SER A 9 -33.73 -1.35 40.51
C SER A 9 -33.78 -1.86 39.06
N ASN A 10 -34.84 -1.45 38.37
CA ASN A 10 -35.08 -1.51 36.93
C ASN A 10 -33.80 -1.39 36.08
N PRO A 11 -33.47 -2.35 35.18
CA PRO A 11 -32.33 -2.19 34.27
C PRO A 11 -32.59 -1.02 33.30
N PRO A 12 -31.57 -0.22 32.95
CA PRO A 12 -31.76 0.90 32.02
C PRO A 12 -32.31 0.40 30.68
N PRO A 13 -33.23 1.14 30.04
CA PRO A 13 -33.87 0.69 28.81
C PRO A 13 -32.80 0.47 27.74
N TYR A 14 -32.72 -0.76 27.26
CA TYR A 14 -31.89 -1.14 26.12
C TYR A 14 -32.33 -0.28 24.93
N ILE A 15 -31.46 0.65 24.50
CA ILE A 15 -31.64 1.35 23.23
C ILE A 15 -31.44 0.28 22.14
N PRO A 16 -32.45 -0.02 21.31
CA PRO A 16 -32.26 -0.90 20.17
C PRO A 16 -31.27 -0.20 19.23
N VAL A 17 -30.05 -0.73 19.14
CA VAL A 17 -29.14 -0.37 18.07
C VAL A 17 -29.81 -0.87 16.79
N HIS A 18 -30.46 0.04 16.08
CA HIS A 18 -30.86 -0.22 14.71
C HIS A 18 -29.61 -0.73 13.98
N PRO A 19 -29.68 -1.90 13.30
CA PRO A 19 -28.66 -2.28 12.36
C PRO A 19 -28.53 -1.11 11.40
N VAL A 20 -27.39 -0.42 11.42
CA VAL A 20 -27.03 0.47 10.34
C VAL A 20 -27.00 -0.45 9.12
N GLU A 21 -28.02 -0.35 8.27
CA GLU A 21 -28.01 -0.93 6.94
C GLU A 21 -26.74 -0.42 6.27
N LEU A 22 -25.72 -1.27 6.28
CA LEU A 22 -24.49 -1.09 5.53
C LEU A 22 -24.74 -1.50 4.07
N ASP A 23 -25.91 -1.12 3.55
CA ASP A 23 -26.26 -1.26 2.16
C ASP A 23 -26.00 0.08 1.48
N ASN A 24 -25.19 0.03 0.43
CA ASN A 24 -24.72 1.14 -0.38
C ASN A 24 -23.44 1.84 0.10
N VAL A 25 -22.42 1.08 0.51
CA VAL A 25 -21.11 1.37 -0.08
C VAL A 25 -21.18 0.86 -1.50
N GLU A 26 -21.69 1.74 -2.37
CA GLU A 26 -21.51 1.70 -3.80
C GLU A 26 -20.16 1.04 -4.07
N ARG A 27 -20.20 -0.16 -4.68
CA ARG A 27 -19.04 -0.75 -5.35
C ARG A 27 -18.71 0.21 -6.49
N GLN A 28 -18.13 1.35 -6.15
CA GLN A 28 -17.40 2.17 -7.05
C GLN A 28 -16.27 1.25 -7.48
N GLU A 29 -16.46 0.59 -8.62
CA GLU A 29 -15.39 -0.03 -9.38
C GLU A 29 -14.30 1.02 -9.40
N ARG A 30 -13.29 0.85 -8.53
CA ARG A 30 -12.02 1.49 -8.73
C ARG A 30 -11.59 0.93 -10.07
N LYS A 31 -11.88 1.67 -11.15
CA LYS A 31 -11.22 1.48 -12.42
C LYS A 31 -9.75 1.68 -12.09
N HIS A 32 -9.09 0.57 -11.78
CA HIS A 32 -7.67 0.52 -11.54
C HIS A 32 -7.08 1.17 -12.78
N GLN A 33 -6.48 2.36 -12.61
CA GLN A 33 -5.88 3.08 -13.73
C GLN A 33 -4.70 2.30 -14.32
N VAL A 34 -4.23 1.28 -13.57
CA VAL A 34 -3.09 0.42 -13.85
C VAL A 34 -3.38 -1.05 -13.48
N PRO A 35 -4.37 -1.71 -14.12
CA PRO A 35 -4.86 -3.02 -13.68
C PRO A 35 -3.80 -4.12 -13.70
N LEU A 36 -2.86 -4.10 -14.65
CA LEU A 36 -1.78 -5.09 -14.69
C LEU A 36 -0.77 -4.85 -13.57
N LEU A 37 -0.46 -3.59 -13.29
CA LEU A 37 0.41 -3.26 -12.17
C LEU A 37 -0.21 -3.65 -10.83
N ASP A 38 -1.51 -3.42 -10.66
CA ASP A 38 -2.23 -3.79 -9.43
C ASP A 38 -2.23 -5.31 -9.22
N GLN A 39 -2.43 -6.09 -10.28
CA GLN A 39 -2.31 -7.54 -10.23
C GLN A 39 -0.90 -8.00 -9.84
N GLU A 40 0.14 -7.34 -10.38
CA GLU A 40 1.53 -7.65 -10.03
C GLU A 40 1.85 -7.27 -8.57
N LEU A 41 1.31 -6.16 -8.06
CA LEU A 41 1.47 -5.72 -6.68
C LEU A 41 0.78 -6.65 -5.67
N GLN A 42 -0.25 -7.38 -6.10
CA GLN A 42 -0.90 -8.38 -5.25
C GLN A 42 -0.06 -9.64 -5.01
N LYS A 43 0.98 -9.89 -5.82
CA LYS A 43 1.87 -11.05 -5.63
C LYS A 43 2.60 -10.97 -4.29
N LEU A 44 2.77 -12.12 -3.64
CA LEU A 44 3.45 -12.22 -2.34
C LEU A 44 4.84 -11.58 -2.33
N GLN A 45 5.61 -11.78 -3.41
CA GLN A 45 6.94 -11.19 -3.56
C GLN A 45 6.91 -9.66 -3.60
N ALA A 46 5.93 -9.07 -4.31
CA ALA A 46 5.77 -7.63 -4.38
C ALA A 46 5.36 -7.05 -3.01
N LYS A 47 4.45 -7.72 -2.30
CA LYS A 47 4.05 -7.32 -0.94
C LYS A 47 5.23 -7.35 0.04
N ALA A 48 6.01 -8.43 0.03
CA ALA A 48 7.19 -8.54 0.89
C ALA A 48 8.19 -7.41 0.62
N PHE A 49 8.48 -7.13 -0.66
CA PHE A 49 9.33 -6.02 -1.06
C PHE A 49 8.81 -4.66 -0.57
N LEU A 50 7.51 -4.39 -0.75
CA LEU A 50 6.89 -3.13 -0.30
C LEU A 50 6.98 -2.97 1.22
N CYS A 51 6.75 -4.03 1.99
CA CYS A 51 6.90 -4.01 3.44
C CYS A 51 8.35 -3.70 3.85
N THR A 52 9.33 -4.34 3.21
CA THR A 52 10.75 -4.07 3.47
C THR A 52 11.14 -2.64 3.10
N LEU A 53 10.66 -2.13 1.96
CA LEU A 53 10.91 -0.76 1.54
C LEU A 53 10.27 0.25 2.50
N ALA A 54 9.05 0.00 2.96
CA ALA A 54 8.37 0.85 3.94
C ALA A 54 9.13 0.90 5.27
N ALA A 55 9.60 -0.25 5.77
CA ALA A 55 10.43 -0.31 6.97
C ALA A 55 11.74 0.48 6.79
N ALA A 56 12.42 0.31 5.65
CA ALA A 56 13.65 1.05 5.37
C ALA A 56 13.41 2.56 5.22
N LEU A 57 12.27 2.99 4.69
CA LEU A 57 11.93 4.42 4.61
C LEU A 57 11.63 5.01 5.99
N ASN A 58 10.97 4.26 6.87
CA ASN A 58 10.75 4.69 8.27
C ASN A 58 12.09 4.85 9.00
N ASP A 59 13.08 4.02 8.68
CA ASP A 59 14.43 4.13 9.23
C ASP A 59 15.19 5.39 8.81
N ILE A 60 14.72 6.13 7.79
CA ILE A 60 15.27 7.46 7.44
C ILE A 60 14.81 8.51 8.46
N ALA A 61 13.57 8.39 8.95
CA ALA A 61 12.99 9.31 9.92
C ALA A 61 13.46 9.03 11.36
N ASP A 62 14.11 7.89 11.60
CA ASP A 62 14.68 7.54 12.89
C ASP A 62 16.08 8.17 13.05
N GLU A 63 16.17 9.21 13.87
CA GLU A 63 17.42 9.93 14.19
C GLU A 63 18.49 9.03 14.83
N LYS A 64 18.12 7.85 15.34
CA LYS A 64 19.06 6.88 15.93
C LYS A 64 19.71 5.98 14.89
N LYS A 65 19.20 5.95 13.65
CA LYS A 65 19.71 5.08 12.59
C LYS A 65 20.64 5.84 11.64
N CYS A 66 21.62 5.11 11.11
CA CYS A 66 22.56 5.64 10.14
C CYS A 66 21.85 5.97 8.81
N THR A 67 21.54 7.25 8.56
CA THR A 67 20.85 7.69 7.33
C THR A 67 21.57 7.24 6.07
N LYS A 68 22.91 7.33 6.04
CA LYS A 68 23.72 6.86 4.90
C LYS A 68 23.49 5.37 4.62
N CYS A 69 23.56 4.55 5.66
CA CYS A 69 23.36 3.11 5.60
C CYS A 69 21.93 2.77 5.14
N THR A 70 20.94 3.51 5.63
CA THR A 70 19.54 3.36 5.23
C THR A 70 19.34 3.69 3.75
N VAL A 71 19.92 4.79 3.27
CA VAL A 71 19.86 5.17 1.84
C VAL A 71 20.56 4.15 0.95
N GLU A 72 21.72 3.64 1.36
CA GLU A 72 22.44 2.56 0.64
C GLU A 72 21.61 1.27 0.58
N ASN A 73 20.97 0.90 1.69
CA ASN A 73 20.08 -0.27 1.75
C ASN A 73 18.87 -0.10 0.81
N ILE A 74 18.18 1.04 0.87
CA ILE A 74 17.05 1.34 -0.03
C ILE A 74 17.49 1.30 -1.50
N SER A 75 18.64 1.89 -1.82
CA SER A 75 19.20 1.87 -3.17
C SER A 75 19.44 0.44 -3.65
N THR A 76 19.99 -0.42 -2.79
CA THR A 76 20.26 -1.82 -3.08
C THR A 76 18.96 -2.61 -3.28
N LEU A 77 17.96 -2.42 -2.41
CA LEU A 77 16.63 -3.01 -2.51
C LEU A 77 15.95 -2.63 -3.83
N LEU A 78 15.90 -1.34 -4.15
CA LEU A 78 15.29 -0.85 -5.40
C LEU A 78 16.01 -1.41 -6.64
N THR A 79 17.34 -1.43 -6.61
CA THR A 79 18.14 -1.96 -7.72
C THR A 79 17.93 -3.47 -7.91
N GLY A 80 17.82 -4.22 -6.81
CA GLY A 80 17.47 -5.64 -6.82
C GLY A 80 16.10 -5.86 -7.48
N HIS A 81 15.07 -5.16 -7.00
CA HIS A 81 13.72 -5.31 -7.55
C HIS A 81 13.61 -4.93 -9.03
N VAL A 82 14.33 -3.89 -9.48
CA VAL A 82 14.40 -3.53 -10.91
C VAL A 82 15.07 -4.63 -11.74
N ARG A 83 16.08 -5.30 -11.19
CA ARG A 83 16.76 -6.42 -11.84
C ARG A 83 15.82 -7.61 -11.99
N ASP A 84 15.11 -7.98 -10.93
CA ASP A 84 14.16 -9.08 -10.93
C ASP A 84 13.01 -8.82 -11.90
N PHE A 85 12.47 -7.59 -11.90
CA PHE A 85 11.46 -7.17 -12.85
C PHE A 85 11.94 -7.28 -14.31
N ARG A 86 13.20 -6.87 -14.58
CA ARG A 86 13.81 -7.03 -15.92
C ARG A 86 14.02 -8.49 -16.29
N ALA A 87 14.42 -9.34 -15.34
CA ALA A 87 14.60 -10.77 -15.55
C ALA A 87 13.26 -11.44 -15.88
N ALA A 88 12.21 -11.18 -15.09
CA ALA A 88 10.85 -11.66 -15.34
C ALA A 88 10.32 -11.22 -16.72
N LYS A 89 10.58 -9.96 -17.11
CA LYS A 89 10.25 -9.44 -18.44
C LYS A 89 10.94 -10.20 -19.57
N ARG A 90 12.20 -10.60 -19.37
CA ARG A 90 13.00 -11.35 -20.36
C ARG A 90 12.61 -12.82 -20.41
N GLY A 91 12.30 -13.43 -19.27
CA GLY A 91 11.97 -14.85 -19.11
C GLY A 91 10.63 -15.31 -19.69
N GLY A 92 9.99 -14.52 -20.55
CA GLY A 92 8.75 -14.93 -21.23
C GLY A 92 7.49 -14.90 -20.36
N MET A 93 7.56 -14.48 -19.09
CA MET A 93 6.43 -14.47 -18.15
C MET A 93 5.26 -13.59 -18.58
N TRP A 94 5.47 -12.66 -19.50
CA TRP A 94 4.45 -11.76 -20.04
C TRP A 94 4.37 -11.86 -21.56
N SER A 95 3.15 -11.73 -22.09
CA SER A 95 2.93 -11.58 -23.54
C SER A 95 3.51 -10.25 -24.05
N LYS A 96 3.58 -10.07 -25.39
CA LYS A 96 4.05 -8.81 -25.97
C LYS A 96 3.09 -7.66 -25.63
N GLU A 97 1.81 -7.96 -25.56
CA GLU A 97 0.70 -7.07 -25.27
C GLU A 97 0.77 -6.63 -23.81
N ASP A 98 0.93 -7.56 -22.88
CA ASP A 98 1.08 -7.27 -21.44
C ASP A 98 2.33 -6.43 -21.18
N LYS A 99 3.45 -6.74 -21.85
CA LYS A 99 4.69 -5.94 -21.73
C LYS A 99 4.49 -4.49 -22.20
N LYS A 100 3.67 -4.27 -23.22
CA LYS A 100 3.36 -2.91 -23.73
C LYS A 100 2.44 -2.19 -22.75
N ALA A 101 1.38 -2.85 -22.29
CA ALA A 101 0.41 -2.28 -21.35
C ALA A 101 1.06 -1.94 -20.01
N LEU A 102 1.80 -2.88 -19.39
CA LEU A 102 2.53 -2.64 -18.14
C LEU A 102 3.55 -1.52 -18.27
N LYS A 103 4.23 -1.39 -19.42
CA LYS A 103 5.14 -0.27 -19.69
C LYS A 103 4.39 1.07 -19.79
N ALA A 104 3.19 1.08 -20.37
CA ALA A 104 2.37 2.27 -20.47
C ALA A 104 1.87 2.72 -19.09
N GLU A 105 1.32 1.79 -18.31
CA GLU A 105 0.89 1.99 -16.93
C GLU A 105 2.03 2.55 -16.06
N MET A 106 3.19 1.88 -16.07
CA MET A 106 4.38 2.33 -15.34
C MET A 106 4.83 3.73 -15.77
N LYS A 107 4.74 4.06 -17.07
CA LYS A 107 5.12 5.37 -17.59
C LYS A 107 4.16 6.47 -17.13
N VAL A 108 2.88 6.18 -16.95
CA VAL A 108 1.90 7.13 -16.39
C VAL A 108 2.29 7.46 -14.94
N LEU A 109 2.61 6.46 -14.13
CA LEU A 109 2.98 6.65 -12.72
C LEU A 109 4.35 7.34 -12.54
N LEU A 110 5.34 7.02 -13.36
CA LEU A 110 6.68 7.62 -13.23
C LEU A 110 6.78 9.06 -13.75
N LYS A 111 5.86 9.49 -14.61
CA LYS A 111 5.90 10.85 -15.21
C LYS A 111 5.80 11.95 -14.14
N PRO A 112 4.81 11.93 -13.22
CA PRO A 112 4.73 12.88 -12.11
C PRO A 112 6.00 12.85 -11.24
N VAL A 113 6.42 11.67 -10.79
CA VAL A 113 7.62 11.51 -9.95
C VAL A 113 8.87 12.11 -10.61
N LYS A 114 9.06 11.86 -11.91
CA LYS A 114 10.17 12.46 -12.67
C LYS A 114 10.08 13.98 -12.74
N LYS A 115 8.86 14.54 -12.86
CA LYS A 115 8.64 15.98 -12.86
C LYS A 115 9.03 16.58 -11.50
N ASP A 116 8.64 15.93 -10.42
CA ASP A 116 8.91 16.38 -9.05
C ASP A 116 10.40 16.29 -8.69
N VAL A 117 11.08 15.19 -9.06
CA VAL A 117 12.54 15.10 -8.88
C VAL A 117 13.27 16.18 -9.68
N LYS A 118 12.83 16.45 -10.91
CA LYS A 118 13.41 17.52 -11.73
C LYS A 118 13.16 18.91 -11.15
N SER A 119 12.01 19.19 -10.57
CA SER A 119 11.75 20.49 -9.95
C SER A 119 12.62 20.67 -8.70
N LEU A 120 12.74 19.64 -7.86
CA LEU A 120 13.63 19.66 -6.69
C LEU A 120 15.09 19.95 -7.06
N TRP A 121 15.60 19.36 -8.14
CA TRP A 121 16.97 19.58 -8.59
C TRP A 121 17.20 20.91 -9.30
N LYS A 122 16.15 21.55 -9.84
CA LYS A 122 16.23 22.89 -10.43
C LYS A 122 16.03 24.01 -9.40
N ALA A 123 15.42 23.69 -8.27
CA ALA A 123 15.22 24.62 -7.15
C ALA A 123 16.44 24.70 -6.21
N ARG A 124 17.54 24.03 -6.56
CA ARG A 124 18.83 24.04 -5.87
C ARG A 124 19.87 24.68 -6.77
#